data_AF-A0A3G3GM18-F1
#
_entry.id   AF-A0A3G3GM18-F1
#
_cell.length_a   1.000
_cell.length_b   1.000
_cell.length_c   1.000
_cell.angle_alpha   90.00
_cell.angle_beta   90.00
_cell.angle_gamma   90.00
#
_symmetry.space_group_name_H-M   'P 1'
#
loop_
_entity.id
_entity.type
_entity.pdbx_description
1 polymer ?
#
loop_
_entity_poly.entity_id
_entity_poly.type
_entity_poly.pdbx_seq_one_letter_code
_entity_poly.pdbx_strand_id
1 'polypeptide(L)'
;MKTFTQTIFARAVAGLLVCFSTLTTFAQDVSVNILNQPAYVPQLATTGRVTVDVCNNDGGATAATAGKVRVTVAFPSAIVGTIVGVTTTGWTIESNTGGTIVLTNSASILAGACSQISLGYTATTLGGPSAVTGTLSFPMGALVGDLSTNNTSTTSISVLVDTDGDLVPDVDDLDDDNDGILDTVEDAASCTSASGIVTANVDCDGDGIPNRLDLDSDNDGINDVNEANGTDANFDGFADGTPDPVTGIPASAGAGITPPNTDGTGGTNPYDLDSDNDGLTDFTESGTNPALDANGDGVVDGNADPDLDGILTPVDAVPATRRDDLFPDLNPTIVIGSLEFTTAGSQKDFVVNLFEINNRVQITGTPISFRLAKISGFDITYSTTSGTSNTTAPTANSNSDWDFVENANFITVTAKTGITIAANGSKVIGFTATRKTGIPINTTQNITATIINGSAGEIKVDNNIAITSITAN
;
A
#
# COMPACT_ATOMS: atom_id res chain seq x y z
N MET A 1 1.68 -57.48 -8.94
CA MET A 1 2.83 -58.32 -8.49
C MET A 1 3.70 -58.69 -9.68
N LYS A 2 4.87 -58.07 -9.82
CA LYS A 2 5.94 -58.59 -10.67
C LYS A 2 7.07 -59.06 -9.76
N THR A 3 7.41 -60.34 -9.82
CA THR A 3 8.44 -60.94 -8.95
C THR A 3 9.78 -60.92 -9.67
N PHE A 4 10.83 -60.37 -9.05
CA PHE A 4 12.20 -60.51 -9.53
C PHE A 4 12.91 -61.63 -8.77
N THR A 5 13.60 -62.52 -9.49
CA THR A 5 14.45 -63.55 -8.90
C THR A 5 15.90 -63.23 -9.25
N GLN A 6 16.69 -62.78 -8.27
CA GLN A 6 18.12 -62.62 -8.46
C GLN A 6 18.83 -63.88 -7.95
N THR A 7 19.46 -64.63 -8.84
CA THR A 7 20.27 -65.81 -8.48
C THR A 7 21.72 -65.38 -8.29
N ILE A 8 22.20 -65.37 -7.04
CA ILE A 8 23.61 -65.11 -6.73
C ILE A 8 24.40 -66.42 -6.88
N PHE A 9 25.37 -66.45 -7.80
CA PHE A 9 26.30 -67.59 -7.94
C PHE A 9 27.52 -67.40 -7.03
N ALA A 10 27.56 -68.10 -5.90
CA ALA A 10 28.80 -68.30 -5.16
C ALA A 10 29.49 -69.59 -5.64
N ARG A 11 30.76 -69.49 -6.04
CA ARG A 11 31.60 -70.65 -6.37
C ARG A 11 31.95 -71.41 -5.08
N ALA A 12 31.43 -72.61 -4.91
CA ALA A 12 31.75 -73.47 -3.78
C ALA A 12 33.14 -74.12 -3.94
N VAL A 13 33.97 -74.04 -2.90
CA VAL A 13 35.09 -74.95 -2.66
C VAL A 13 34.57 -76.05 -1.73
N ALA A 14 34.91 -77.30 -2.05
CA ALA A 14 34.27 -78.53 -1.55
C ALA A 14 34.07 -78.60 -0.03
N GLY A 15 32.84 -78.94 0.40
CA GLY A 15 32.61 -79.56 1.71
C GLY A 15 31.66 -78.87 2.70
N LEU A 16 30.87 -77.86 2.31
CA LEU A 16 29.88 -77.24 3.21
C LEU A 16 28.51 -77.14 2.54
N LEU A 17 27.49 -77.70 3.18
CA LEU A 17 26.09 -77.58 2.77
C LEU A 17 25.66 -76.11 2.92
N VAL A 18 25.62 -75.37 1.82
CA VAL A 18 25.11 -73.98 1.83
C VAL A 18 23.60 -74.05 1.65
N CYS A 19 22.86 -73.59 2.66
CA CYS A 19 21.42 -73.38 2.57
C CYS A 19 21.16 -72.29 1.52
N PHE A 20 20.49 -72.63 0.42
CA PHE A 20 20.03 -71.62 -0.55
C PHE A 20 18.82 -70.90 0.04
N SER A 21 19.02 -69.68 0.56
CA SER A 21 17.90 -68.76 0.77
C SER A 21 17.58 -68.08 -0.55
N THR A 22 16.39 -68.34 -1.10
CA THR A 22 15.81 -67.47 -2.13
C THR A 22 15.49 -66.14 -1.45
N LEU A 23 16.28 -65.10 -1.74
CA LEU A 23 15.95 -63.74 -1.32
C LEU A 23 14.89 -63.19 -2.29
N THR A 24 13.61 -63.44 -2.01
CA THR A 24 12.53 -62.73 -2.67
C THR A 24 12.56 -61.30 -2.18
N THR A 25 13.09 -60.39 -3.01
CA THR A 25 12.98 -58.95 -2.78
C THR A 25 11.68 -58.48 -3.41
N PHE A 26 10.74 -58.02 -2.58
CA PHE A 26 9.55 -57.35 -3.05
C PHE A 26 9.93 -55.91 -3.37
N ALA A 27 9.74 -55.51 -4.62
CA ALA A 27 9.88 -54.12 -5.04
C ALA A 27 8.71 -53.32 -4.44
N GLN A 28 8.98 -52.15 -3.85
CA GLN A 28 7.95 -51.32 -3.21
C GLN A 28 7.33 -50.39 -4.26
N ASP A 29 6.00 -50.30 -4.26
CA ASP A 29 5.24 -49.41 -5.14
C ASP A 29 4.94 -48.13 -4.35
N VAL A 30 5.59 -47.02 -4.71
CA VAL A 30 5.35 -45.71 -4.09
C VAL A 30 4.79 -44.77 -5.14
N SER A 31 3.78 -43.98 -4.77
CA SER A 31 3.17 -42.99 -5.65
C SER A 31 3.23 -41.59 -5.05
N VAL A 32 3.16 -40.58 -5.91
CA VAL A 32 2.96 -39.19 -5.51
C VAL A 32 1.62 -38.68 -6.04
N ASN A 33 0.91 -37.94 -5.22
CA ASN A 33 -0.24 -37.15 -5.61
C ASN A 33 -0.05 -35.71 -5.14
N ILE A 34 -0.23 -34.74 -6.02
CA ILE A 34 -0.12 -33.31 -5.70
C ILE A 34 -1.45 -32.62 -5.94
N LEU A 35 -1.86 -31.82 -4.96
CA LEU A 35 -3.07 -31.01 -5.01
C LEU A 35 -2.74 -29.57 -4.59
N ASN A 36 -3.12 -28.60 -5.43
CA ASN A 36 -3.11 -27.19 -5.06
C ASN A 36 -4.40 -26.86 -4.28
N GLN A 37 -4.26 -26.11 -3.19
CA GLN A 37 -5.35 -25.67 -2.33
C GLN A 37 -5.09 -24.25 -1.82
N PRO A 38 -5.99 -23.28 -2.03
CA PRO A 38 -7.22 -23.38 -2.84
C PRO A 38 -6.92 -23.56 -4.35
N ALA A 39 -7.97 -23.73 -5.17
CA ALA A 39 -7.80 -23.92 -6.62
C ALA A 39 -7.14 -22.72 -7.31
N TYR A 40 -7.36 -21.53 -6.76
CA TYR A 40 -6.73 -20.26 -7.09
C TYR A 40 -6.35 -19.53 -5.79
N VAL A 41 -5.51 -18.51 -5.92
CA VAL A 41 -5.14 -17.61 -4.82
C VAL A 41 -5.16 -16.16 -5.31
N PRO A 42 -5.51 -15.21 -4.44
CA PRO A 42 -5.34 -13.79 -4.71
C PRO A 42 -3.87 -13.41 -4.96
N GLN A 43 -3.63 -12.27 -5.62
CA GLN A 43 -2.28 -11.73 -5.79
C GLN A 43 -1.66 -11.43 -4.41
N LEU A 44 -0.35 -11.63 -4.26
CA LEU A 44 0.40 -11.40 -3.00
C LEU A 44 0.02 -12.30 -1.81
N ALA A 45 -1.04 -13.11 -1.94
CA ALA A 45 -1.46 -14.05 -0.91
C ALA A 45 -0.32 -15.00 -0.49
N THR A 46 -0.14 -15.13 0.82
CA THR A 46 0.82 -16.07 1.44
C THR A 46 0.16 -17.39 1.89
N THR A 47 -1.12 -17.54 1.58
CA THR A 47 -1.98 -18.67 2.00
C THR A 47 -1.94 -19.85 1.04
N GLY A 48 -1.38 -19.67 -0.16
CA GLY A 48 -1.26 -20.70 -1.19
C GLY A 48 -0.57 -21.95 -0.67
N ARG A 49 -1.21 -23.11 -0.83
CA ARG A 49 -0.72 -24.39 -0.32
C ARG A 49 -0.74 -25.47 -1.38
N VAL A 50 0.36 -26.20 -1.49
CA VAL A 50 0.43 -27.45 -2.22
C VAL A 50 0.57 -28.60 -1.24
N THR A 51 -0.38 -29.52 -1.28
CA THR A 51 -0.35 -30.78 -0.54
C THR A 51 0.25 -31.87 -1.42
N VAL A 52 1.23 -32.58 -0.89
CA VAL A 52 1.92 -33.69 -1.55
C VAL A 52 1.73 -34.94 -0.72
N ASP A 53 0.93 -35.86 -1.23
CA ASP A 53 0.73 -37.18 -0.62
C ASP A 53 1.69 -38.18 -1.27
N VAL A 54 2.55 -38.77 -0.45
CA VAL A 54 3.44 -39.86 -0.87
C VAL A 54 2.95 -41.16 -0.23
N CYS A 55 2.41 -42.06 -1.05
CA CYS A 55 1.73 -43.26 -0.60
C CYS A 55 2.54 -44.52 -0.93
N ASN A 56 2.69 -45.41 0.03
CA ASN A 56 3.22 -46.75 -0.21
C ASN A 56 2.05 -47.70 -0.55
N ASN A 57 1.92 -48.04 -1.83
CA ASN A 57 0.84 -48.84 -2.41
C ASN A 57 1.19 -50.33 -2.55
N ASP A 58 2.27 -50.80 -1.92
CA ASP A 58 2.78 -52.16 -2.07
C ASP A 58 1.82 -53.29 -1.68
N GLY A 59 0.69 -52.98 -1.04
CA GLY A 59 -0.33 -53.94 -0.63
C GLY A 59 0.17 -55.00 0.36
N GLY A 60 1.32 -54.79 1.04
CA GLY A 60 1.91 -55.79 1.95
C GLY A 60 3.22 -55.36 2.67
N ALA A 61 3.57 -56.08 3.76
CA ALA A 61 4.50 -55.84 4.89
C ALA A 61 5.78 -54.93 4.83
N THR A 62 6.18 -54.29 3.72
CA THR A 62 7.50 -53.62 3.63
C THR A 62 7.40 -52.10 3.69
N ALA A 63 7.89 -51.48 4.76
CA ALA A 63 7.91 -50.02 4.83
C ALA A 63 8.94 -49.39 3.86
N ALA A 64 8.58 -48.26 3.26
CA ALA A 64 9.54 -47.39 2.58
C ALA A 64 10.43 -46.76 3.64
N THR A 65 11.65 -47.27 3.78
CA THR A 65 12.56 -46.91 4.88
C THR A 65 13.00 -45.45 4.79
N ALA A 66 13.28 -44.80 5.92
CA ALA A 66 13.91 -43.48 5.97
C ALA A 66 15.13 -43.38 5.03
N GLY A 67 15.21 -42.28 4.28
CA GLY A 67 16.30 -41.96 3.36
C GLY A 67 16.21 -42.63 1.99
N LYS A 68 15.08 -43.24 1.64
CA LYS A 68 14.94 -44.04 0.41
C LYS A 68 13.93 -43.48 -0.59
N VAL A 69 13.07 -42.56 -0.18
CA VAL A 69 12.12 -41.88 -1.05
C VAL A 69 12.50 -40.41 -1.12
N ARG A 70 12.76 -39.92 -2.34
CA ARG A 70 13.00 -38.51 -2.62
C ARG A 70 11.86 -37.97 -3.47
N VAL A 71 11.29 -36.84 -3.06
CA VAL A 71 10.30 -36.10 -3.84
C VAL A 71 10.90 -34.76 -4.25
N THR A 72 10.72 -34.41 -5.52
CA THR A 72 11.05 -33.09 -6.06
C THR A 72 9.76 -32.42 -6.47
N VAL A 73 9.50 -31.23 -5.96
CA VAL A 73 8.32 -30.41 -6.31
C VAL A 73 8.82 -29.14 -6.97
N ALA A 74 8.37 -28.90 -8.20
CA ALA A 74 8.72 -27.72 -8.98
C ALA A 74 7.49 -26.81 -9.12
N PHE A 75 7.65 -25.57 -8.69
CA PHE A 75 6.68 -24.47 -8.82
C PHE A 75 7.06 -23.56 -10.00
N PRO A 76 6.07 -22.96 -10.67
CA PRO A 76 6.30 -21.99 -11.73
C PRO A 76 6.84 -20.68 -11.15
N SER A 77 8.13 -20.40 -11.38
CA SER A 77 8.80 -19.19 -10.90
C SER A 77 8.20 -17.88 -11.45
N ALA A 78 7.36 -17.97 -12.47
CA ALA A 78 6.68 -16.84 -13.07
C ALA A 78 5.53 -16.31 -12.23
N ILE A 79 4.93 -17.13 -11.34
CA ILE A 79 3.75 -16.74 -10.55
C ILE A 79 3.90 -17.01 -9.05
N VAL A 80 5.00 -17.67 -8.63
CA VAL A 80 5.28 -18.01 -7.23
C VAL A 80 6.58 -17.35 -6.75
N GLY A 81 6.51 -16.74 -5.56
CA GLY A 81 7.63 -16.19 -4.80
C GLY A 81 8.30 -17.23 -3.90
N THR A 82 8.35 -16.94 -2.59
CA THR A 82 9.06 -17.79 -1.62
C THR A 82 8.26 -19.05 -1.31
N ILE A 83 8.92 -20.23 -1.42
CA ILE A 83 8.35 -21.51 -0.99
C ILE A 83 8.74 -21.74 0.47
N VAL A 84 7.77 -22.02 1.33
CA VAL A 84 8.00 -22.31 2.75
C VAL A 84 7.44 -23.69 3.10
N GLY A 85 8.23 -24.50 3.81
CA GLY A 85 7.71 -25.76 4.35
C GLY A 85 6.72 -25.47 5.49
N VAL A 86 5.46 -25.84 5.31
CA VAL A 86 4.41 -25.63 6.34
C VAL A 86 4.32 -26.84 7.26
N THR A 87 4.32 -28.04 6.68
CA THR A 87 4.39 -29.30 7.44
C THR A 87 5.27 -30.29 6.71
N THR A 88 6.42 -30.65 7.30
CA THR A 88 7.37 -31.63 6.74
C THR A 88 7.63 -32.78 7.71
N THR A 89 6.68 -33.11 8.59
CA THR A 89 6.83 -34.18 9.58
C THR A 89 7.18 -35.50 8.90
N GLY A 90 8.32 -36.09 9.27
CA GLY A 90 8.82 -37.31 8.64
C GLY A 90 9.57 -37.09 7.32
N TRP A 91 9.91 -35.84 6.99
CA TRP A 91 10.68 -35.43 5.82
C TRP A 91 11.79 -34.45 6.20
N THR A 92 12.88 -34.47 5.42
CA THR A 92 13.98 -33.52 5.51
C THR A 92 14.08 -32.77 4.19
N ILE A 93 14.09 -31.43 4.24
CA ILE A 93 14.32 -30.58 3.08
C ILE A 93 15.81 -30.68 2.72
N GLU A 94 16.12 -31.18 1.54
CA GLU A 94 17.49 -31.25 1.01
C GLU A 94 17.90 -29.95 0.33
N SER A 95 16.98 -29.32 -0.38
CA SER A 95 17.18 -28.02 -1.04
C SER A 95 15.84 -27.32 -1.28
N ASN A 96 15.87 -25.99 -1.27
CA ASN A 96 14.74 -25.13 -1.65
C ASN A 96 15.29 -23.93 -2.44
N THR A 97 15.38 -24.06 -3.76
CA THR A 97 16.06 -23.10 -4.63
C THR A 97 15.37 -22.99 -5.98
N GLY A 98 15.19 -21.78 -6.50
CA GLY A 98 14.74 -21.54 -7.87
C GLY A 98 13.37 -22.16 -8.20
N GLY A 99 12.39 -21.99 -7.31
CA GLY A 99 11.05 -22.57 -7.47
C GLY A 99 10.99 -24.10 -7.27
N THR A 100 12.11 -24.74 -6.91
CA THR A 100 12.15 -26.20 -6.74
C THR A 100 12.52 -26.56 -5.30
N ILE A 101 11.72 -27.41 -4.67
CA ILE A 101 12.00 -27.99 -3.37
C ILE A 101 12.22 -29.50 -3.50
N VAL A 102 13.27 -29.99 -2.86
CA VAL A 102 13.63 -31.41 -2.82
C VAL A 102 13.56 -31.87 -1.38
N LEU A 103 12.78 -32.93 -1.13
CA LEU A 103 12.64 -33.53 0.19
C LEU A 103 12.95 -35.02 0.14
N THR A 104 13.53 -35.53 1.21
CA THR A 104 13.75 -36.96 1.42
C THR A 104 13.08 -37.40 2.72
N ASN A 105 12.45 -38.57 2.71
CA ASN A 105 11.75 -39.08 3.88
C ASN A 105 12.73 -39.33 5.04
N SER A 106 12.49 -38.75 6.21
CA SER A 106 13.28 -39.00 7.43
C SER A 106 12.62 -40.04 8.34
N ALA A 107 11.33 -40.33 8.12
CA ALA A 107 10.60 -41.43 8.74
C ALA A 107 10.22 -42.50 7.70
N SER A 108 10.09 -43.74 8.16
CA SER A 108 9.62 -44.83 7.29
C SER A 108 8.12 -44.69 6.99
N ILE A 109 7.71 -44.87 5.74
CA ILE A 109 6.30 -44.90 5.33
C ILE A 109 5.85 -46.35 5.32
N LEU A 110 4.92 -46.71 6.21
CA LEU A 110 4.45 -48.09 6.36
C LEU A 110 3.70 -48.56 5.09
N ALA A 111 3.69 -49.87 4.87
CA ALA A 111 2.90 -50.51 3.82
C ALA A 111 1.42 -50.09 3.91
N GLY A 112 0.84 -49.61 2.80
CA GLY A 112 -0.53 -49.12 2.72
C GLY A 112 -0.78 -47.75 3.36
N ALA A 113 0.26 -47.06 3.86
CA ALA A 113 0.13 -45.73 4.45
C ALA A 113 0.59 -44.63 3.49
N CYS A 114 0.05 -43.42 3.68
CA CYS A 114 0.50 -42.20 3.03
C CYS A 114 1.18 -41.27 4.04
N SER A 115 2.19 -40.56 3.58
CA SER A 115 2.81 -39.45 4.30
C SER A 115 2.54 -38.17 3.53
N GLN A 116 1.95 -37.19 4.22
CA GLN A 116 1.58 -35.91 3.64
C GLN A 116 2.63 -34.86 3.95
N ILE A 117 2.96 -34.06 2.93
CA ILE A 117 3.80 -32.86 3.03
C ILE A 117 2.94 -31.68 2.64
N SER A 118 3.03 -30.59 3.39
CA SER A 118 2.38 -29.33 3.06
C SER A 118 3.43 -28.26 2.78
N LEU A 119 3.35 -27.68 1.60
CA LEU A 119 4.24 -26.62 1.12
C LEU A 119 3.41 -25.35 0.94
N GLY A 120 3.83 -24.26 1.57
CA GLY A 120 3.26 -22.93 1.38
C GLY A 120 4.02 -22.17 0.31
N TYR A 121 3.34 -21.26 -0.37
CA TYR A 121 3.94 -20.39 -1.37
C TYR A 121 3.27 -19.01 -1.36
N THR A 122 4.02 -17.99 -1.77
CA THR A 122 3.48 -16.65 -2.01
C THR A 122 3.14 -16.49 -3.49
N ALA A 123 1.93 -16.04 -3.82
CA ALA A 123 1.54 -15.66 -5.17
C ALA A 123 2.12 -14.28 -5.51
N THR A 124 2.87 -14.14 -6.61
CA THR A 124 3.57 -12.87 -6.91
C THR A 124 3.15 -12.21 -8.21
N THR A 125 2.64 -12.97 -9.15
CA THR A 125 2.35 -12.45 -10.50
C THR A 125 1.06 -13.07 -10.98
N LEU A 126 0.18 -12.22 -11.51
CA LEU A 126 -1.11 -12.59 -12.04
C LEU A 126 -1.00 -13.64 -13.15
N GLY A 127 -2.02 -14.50 -13.23
CA GLY A 127 -2.22 -15.43 -14.32
C GLY A 127 -2.09 -16.91 -13.94
N GLY A 128 -2.10 -17.76 -14.96
CA GLY A 128 -2.24 -19.21 -14.84
C GLY A 128 -3.32 -19.75 -15.78
N PRO A 129 -3.65 -21.05 -15.70
CA PRO A 129 -3.09 -22.05 -14.80
C PRO A 129 -1.65 -22.43 -15.17
N SER A 130 -0.72 -22.34 -14.21
CA SER A 130 0.67 -22.80 -14.38
C SER A 130 0.93 -24.09 -13.61
N ALA A 131 1.57 -25.06 -14.25
CA ALA A 131 1.74 -26.39 -13.69
C ALA A 131 2.73 -26.42 -12.52
N VAL A 132 2.34 -27.07 -11.43
CA VAL A 132 3.21 -27.55 -10.34
C VAL A 132 3.41 -29.04 -10.54
N THR A 133 4.66 -29.48 -10.59
CA THR A 133 5.00 -30.89 -10.86
C THR A 133 5.71 -31.52 -9.68
N GLY A 134 5.17 -32.65 -9.20
CA GLY A 134 5.79 -33.54 -8.24
C GLY A 134 6.40 -34.73 -8.94
N THR A 135 7.66 -35.04 -8.66
CA THR A 135 8.34 -36.21 -9.19
C THR A 135 9.01 -37.00 -8.07
N LEU A 136 8.78 -38.30 -8.03
CA LEU A 136 9.49 -39.24 -7.17
C LEU A 136 10.80 -39.67 -7.84
N SER A 137 11.81 -39.80 -7.00
CA SER A 137 13.09 -40.41 -7.37
C SER A 137 13.62 -41.26 -6.23
N PHE A 138 14.44 -42.24 -6.58
CA PHE A 138 14.99 -43.21 -5.64
C PHE A 138 16.53 -43.11 -5.70
N PRO A 139 17.19 -42.64 -4.63
CA PRO A 139 18.65 -42.53 -4.61
C PRO A 139 19.35 -43.87 -4.89
N MET A 140 20.47 -43.84 -5.63
CA MET A 140 21.21 -45.05 -6.03
C MET A 140 21.59 -45.91 -4.80
N GLY A 141 21.30 -47.22 -4.87
CA GLY A 141 21.51 -48.16 -3.75
C GLY A 141 20.28 -48.40 -2.87
N ALA A 142 19.09 -47.90 -3.25
CA ALA A 142 17.82 -48.34 -2.69
C ALA A 142 17.41 -49.69 -3.30
N LEU A 143 17.18 -50.72 -2.46
CA LEU A 143 16.60 -52.02 -2.83
C LEU A 143 15.11 -51.92 -3.22
N VAL A 144 14.61 -50.71 -3.43
CA VAL A 144 13.22 -50.39 -3.71
C VAL A 144 13.09 -50.25 -5.22
N GLY A 145 12.73 -51.33 -5.90
CA GLY A 145 12.39 -51.27 -7.31
C GLY A 145 11.09 -50.50 -7.47
N ASP A 146 11.16 -49.35 -8.11
CA ASP A 146 10.00 -48.63 -8.60
C ASP A 146 9.27 -49.49 -9.65
N LEU A 147 8.04 -49.90 -9.34
CA LEU A 147 7.18 -50.70 -10.22
C LEU A 147 6.02 -49.89 -10.79
N SER A 148 5.91 -48.62 -10.44
CA SER A 148 4.75 -47.80 -10.72
C SER A 148 4.99 -46.87 -11.90
N THR A 149 3.90 -46.44 -12.54
CA THR A 149 3.93 -45.35 -13.54
C THR A 149 3.40 -44.04 -12.95
N ASN A 150 3.26 -43.97 -11.62
CA ASN A 150 2.63 -42.87 -10.88
C ASN A 150 3.65 -42.06 -10.05
N ASN A 151 4.90 -42.05 -10.52
CA ASN A 151 6.00 -41.28 -9.95
C ASN A 151 5.97 -39.80 -10.31
N THR A 152 4.95 -39.38 -11.07
CA THR A 152 4.75 -37.98 -11.41
C THR A 152 3.29 -37.63 -11.18
N SER A 153 3.05 -36.50 -10.55
CA SER A 153 1.73 -35.90 -10.39
C SER A 153 1.84 -34.40 -10.62
N THR A 154 0.83 -33.83 -11.28
CA THR A 154 0.79 -32.41 -11.63
C THR A 154 -0.52 -31.79 -11.16
N THR A 155 -0.42 -30.60 -10.59
CA THR A 155 -1.56 -29.70 -10.34
C THR A 155 -1.25 -28.35 -10.98
N SER A 156 -2.12 -27.36 -10.85
CA SER A 156 -1.87 -26.01 -11.36
C SER A 156 -2.21 -24.94 -10.33
N ILE A 157 -1.49 -23.83 -10.41
CA ILE A 157 -1.76 -22.60 -9.66
C ILE A 157 -2.29 -21.57 -10.64
N SER A 158 -3.36 -20.89 -10.23
CA SER A 158 -3.83 -19.65 -10.83
C SER A 158 -3.77 -18.56 -9.78
N VAL A 159 -3.18 -17.43 -10.13
CA VAL A 159 -3.18 -16.20 -9.33
C VAL A 159 -4.18 -15.25 -9.96
N LEU A 160 -5.18 -14.86 -9.18
CA LEU A 160 -6.21 -13.92 -9.59
C LEU A 160 -5.86 -12.51 -9.12
N VAL A 161 -6.46 -11.52 -9.76
CA VAL A 161 -6.39 -10.11 -9.31
C VAL A 161 -7.13 -9.99 -7.98
N ASP A 162 -6.66 -9.06 -7.17
CA ASP A 162 -7.04 -8.74 -5.79
C ASP A 162 -6.62 -7.28 -5.62
N THR A 163 -7.52 -6.38 -5.99
CA THR A 163 -7.21 -4.96 -6.21
C THR A 163 -6.93 -4.22 -4.90
N ASP A 164 -7.76 -4.45 -3.89
CA ASP A 164 -7.64 -3.87 -2.55
C ASP A 164 -6.64 -4.61 -1.62
N GLY A 165 -6.23 -5.83 -1.98
CA GLY A 165 -5.30 -6.66 -1.23
C GLY A 165 -5.88 -7.32 0.02
N ASP A 166 -7.21 -7.50 0.10
CA ASP A 166 -7.90 -8.05 1.28
C ASP A 166 -7.88 -9.60 1.37
N LEU A 167 -7.39 -10.25 0.31
CA LEU A 167 -7.32 -11.70 0.09
C LEU A 167 -8.60 -12.38 -0.42
N VAL A 168 -9.55 -11.61 -0.93
CA VAL A 168 -10.71 -12.01 -1.72
C VAL A 168 -10.43 -11.53 -3.16
N PRO A 169 -10.34 -12.43 -4.15
CA PRO A 169 -10.05 -11.99 -5.52
C PRO A 169 -11.21 -11.24 -6.14
N ASP A 170 -10.97 -10.26 -7.03
CA ASP A 170 -12.00 -9.41 -7.66
C ASP A 170 -13.14 -10.16 -8.38
N VAL A 171 -12.95 -11.45 -8.67
CA VAL A 171 -13.99 -12.28 -9.29
C VAL A 171 -15.02 -12.83 -8.29
N ASP A 172 -14.68 -12.81 -7.01
CA ASP A 172 -15.46 -13.31 -5.88
C ASP A 172 -15.75 -12.19 -4.85
N ASP A 173 -15.03 -11.08 -4.91
CA ASP A 173 -15.30 -9.88 -4.14
C ASP A 173 -16.62 -9.23 -4.56
N LEU A 174 -17.23 -8.46 -3.66
CA LEU A 174 -18.40 -7.63 -3.93
C LEU A 174 -18.08 -6.12 -3.85
N ASP A 175 -16.86 -5.76 -3.49
CA ASP A 175 -16.34 -4.42 -3.20
C ASP A 175 -14.82 -4.42 -3.49
N ASP A 176 -14.46 -4.39 -4.78
CA ASP A 176 -13.11 -4.70 -5.28
C ASP A 176 -12.00 -3.71 -4.84
N ASP A 177 -12.35 -2.51 -4.37
CA ASP A 177 -11.44 -1.46 -3.90
C ASP A 177 -11.62 -1.09 -2.42
N ASN A 178 -12.57 -1.71 -1.71
CA ASN A 178 -12.87 -1.50 -0.30
C ASN A 178 -13.28 -0.07 0.08
N ASP A 179 -13.81 0.72 -0.85
CA ASP A 179 -14.36 2.05 -0.52
C ASP A 179 -15.71 1.94 0.24
N GLY A 180 -16.31 0.73 0.26
CA GLY A 180 -17.54 0.38 0.96
C GLY A 180 -18.81 0.49 0.10
N ILE A 181 -18.71 1.02 -1.12
CA ILE A 181 -19.71 0.91 -2.18
C ILE A 181 -19.54 -0.50 -2.80
N LEU A 182 -20.61 -1.06 -3.36
CA LEU A 182 -20.51 -2.39 -3.97
C LEU A 182 -20.30 -2.24 -5.46
N ASP A 183 -19.54 -3.16 -6.08
CA ASP A 183 -19.28 -3.13 -7.53
C ASP A 183 -20.58 -3.02 -8.33
N THR A 184 -21.65 -3.67 -7.84
CA THR A 184 -22.97 -3.66 -8.49
C THR A 184 -23.68 -2.31 -8.48
N VAL A 185 -23.33 -1.43 -7.53
CA VAL A 185 -23.78 -0.04 -7.42
C VAL A 185 -22.95 0.84 -8.34
N GLU A 186 -21.63 0.68 -8.35
CA GLU A 186 -20.70 1.44 -9.19
C GLU A 186 -20.84 1.11 -10.68
N ASP A 187 -20.93 -0.17 -11.05
CA ASP A 187 -21.23 -0.61 -12.42
C ASP A 187 -22.60 -0.13 -12.91
N ALA A 188 -23.47 0.32 -12.00
CA ALA A 188 -24.78 0.89 -12.30
C ALA A 188 -24.83 2.42 -12.15
N ALA A 189 -23.69 3.07 -11.86
CA ALA A 189 -23.58 4.49 -11.65
C ALA A 189 -23.99 5.30 -12.89
N SER A 190 -24.43 6.53 -12.64
CA SER A 190 -24.76 7.52 -13.66
C SER A 190 -23.82 8.69 -13.48
N CYS A 191 -22.90 8.88 -14.42
CA CYS A 191 -21.91 9.95 -14.36
C CYS A 191 -22.47 11.27 -14.90
N THR A 192 -22.09 12.38 -14.27
CA THR A 192 -22.27 13.73 -14.84
C THR A 192 -21.28 14.04 -15.96
N SER A 193 -20.08 13.48 -15.85
CA SER A 193 -19.01 13.58 -16.83
C SER A 193 -19.21 12.61 -18.00
N ALA A 194 -19.32 13.15 -19.21
CA ALA A 194 -19.64 12.40 -20.42
C ALA A 194 -18.42 11.72 -21.10
N SER A 195 -17.34 11.47 -20.36
CA SER A 195 -16.09 10.95 -20.91
C SER A 195 -16.03 9.42 -20.86
N GLY A 196 -16.78 8.75 -21.75
CA GLY A 196 -16.26 7.50 -22.32
C GLY A 196 -16.81 6.16 -21.82
N ILE A 197 -18.13 6.06 -21.62
CA ILE A 197 -18.86 4.77 -21.43
C ILE A 197 -18.27 3.62 -22.27
N VAL A 198 -17.82 2.56 -21.59
CA VAL A 198 -17.92 1.18 -22.10
C VAL A 198 -18.76 0.37 -21.11
N THR A 199 -19.96 -0.02 -21.54
CA THR A 199 -21.14 -0.47 -20.77
C THR A 199 -20.99 -1.76 -19.91
N ALA A 200 -19.80 -2.10 -19.45
CA ALA A 200 -19.54 -3.15 -18.46
C ALA A 200 -18.48 -2.74 -17.41
N ASN A 201 -17.91 -1.54 -17.55
CA ASN A 201 -16.96 -0.89 -16.66
C ASN A 201 -17.34 0.59 -16.68
N VAL A 202 -18.21 1.03 -15.77
CA VAL A 202 -18.48 2.47 -15.63
C VAL A 202 -17.19 3.13 -15.16
N ASP A 203 -16.90 4.31 -15.73
CA ASP A 203 -15.64 5.05 -15.60
C ASP A 203 -16.08 6.52 -15.79
N CYS A 204 -16.27 7.23 -14.68
CA CYS A 204 -16.95 8.52 -14.68
C CYS A 204 -16.04 9.70 -15.06
N ASP A 205 -14.77 9.65 -14.69
CA ASP A 205 -13.77 10.65 -15.05
C ASP A 205 -13.07 10.35 -16.40
N GLY A 206 -13.10 9.10 -16.86
CA GLY A 206 -12.53 8.64 -18.13
C GLY A 206 -11.03 8.40 -18.10
N ASP A 207 -10.43 8.13 -16.94
CA ASP A 207 -9.00 7.90 -16.78
C ASP A 207 -8.56 6.47 -17.20
N GLY A 208 -9.53 5.56 -17.35
CA GLY A 208 -9.36 4.16 -17.74
C GLY A 208 -9.39 3.16 -16.59
N ILE A 209 -9.59 3.62 -15.35
CA ILE A 209 -9.88 2.83 -14.15
C ILE A 209 -11.41 2.83 -13.98
N PRO A 210 -12.05 1.65 -13.97
CA PRO A 210 -13.49 1.58 -13.70
C PRO A 210 -13.78 2.01 -12.26
N ASN A 211 -14.92 2.67 -12.02
CA ASN A 211 -15.35 3.15 -10.69
C ASN A 211 -15.16 2.12 -9.57
N ARG A 212 -15.57 0.86 -9.81
CA ARG A 212 -15.38 -0.27 -8.88
C ARG A 212 -13.92 -0.70 -8.61
N LEU A 213 -12.95 0.12 -9.00
CA LEU A 213 -11.50 -0.07 -8.80
C LEU A 213 -10.83 1.29 -8.49
N ASP A 214 -11.62 2.33 -8.26
CA ASP A 214 -11.26 3.75 -8.27
C ASP A 214 -11.73 4.38 -6.96
N LEU A 215 -10.82 5.00 -6.22
CA LEU A 215 -11.14 5.60 -4.93
C LEU A 215 -11.70 7.03 -5.01
N ASP A 216 -11.70 7.65 -6.19
CA ASP A 216 -12.20 9.01 -6.49
C ASP A 216 -12.77 9.01 -7.92
N SER A 217 -13.94 8.39 -8.09
CA SER A 217 -14.54 7.98 -9.37
C SER A 217 -14.84 9.12 -10.35
N ASP A 218 -15.05 10.34 -9.85
CA ASP A 218 -15.21 11.54 -10.69
C ASP A 218 -14.04 12.52 -10.61
N ASN A 219 -13.04 12.17 -9.80
CA ASN A 219 -11.70 12.75 -9.74
C ASN A 219 -11.73 14.24 -9.42
N ASP A 220 -12.55 14.59 -8.45
CA ASP A 220 -12.76 15.94 -7.98
C ASP A 220 -11.90 16.26 -6.73
N GLY A 221 -11.20 15.25 -6.20
CA GLY A 221 -10.34 15.33 -5.03
C GLY A 221 -11.04 15.02 -3.70
N ILE A 222 -12.21 14.38 -3.72
CA ILE A 222 -12.89 13.82 -2.56
C ILE A 222 -13.12 12.32 -2.79
N ASN A 223 -12.51 11.48 -1.95
CA ASN A 223 -12.68 10.02 -2.14
C ASN A 223 -14.15 9.56 -2.01
N ASP A 224 -14.54 8.56 -2.81
CA ASP A 224 -15.90 8.02 -2.93
C ASP A 224 -16.49 7.61 -1.56
N VAL A 225 -15.69 6.97 -0.71
CA VAL A 225 -16.07 6.58 0.65
C VAL A 225 -16.61 7.77 1.46
N ASN A 226 -16.06 8.96 1.29
CA ASN A 226 -16.48 10.15 2.03
C ASN A 226 -17.79 10.72 1.48
N GLU A 227 -17.92 10.78 0.17
CA GLU A 227 -19.11 11.29 -0.52
C GLU A 227 -20.32 10.37 -0.35
N ALA A 228 -20.07 9.06 -0.29
CA ALA A 228 -21.05 8.04 0.03
C ALA A 228 -21.53 8.10 1.50
N ASN A 229 -20.95 8.96 2.34
CA ASN A 229 -21.10 9.00 3.80
C ASN A 229 -20.64 7.70 4.49
N GLY A 230 -19.65 7.04 3.90
CA GLY A 230 -18.89 5.96 4.52
C GLY A 230 -18.13 6.42 5.76
N THR A 231 -17.61 5.46 6.50
CA THR A 231 -16.75 5.75 7.65
C THR A 231 -15.32 5.50 7.22
N ASP A 232 -14.52 6.55 7.07
CA ASP A 232 -13.08 6.48 6.81
C ASP A 232 -12.36 7.40 7.81
N ALA A 233 -12.13 6.90 9.04
CA ALA A 233 -11.57 7.73 10.11
C ALA A 233 -10.06 8.03 9.94
N ASN A 234 -9.38 7.23 9.12
CA ASN A 234 -7.97 7.33 8.79
C ASN A 234 -7.71 8.01 7.45
N PHE A 235 -8.76 8.36 6.70
CA PHE A 235 -8.72 9.05 5.41
C PHE A 235 -7.88 8.32 4.38
N ASP A 236 -7.92 6.99 4.40
CA ASP A 236 -7.11 6.18 3.48
C ASP A 236 -7.85 5.70 2.24
N GLY A 237 -9.01 6.31 1.96
CA GLY A 237 -9.86 6.02 0.82
C GLY A 237 -10.70 4.76 1.00
N PHE A 238 -10.40 3.94 2.01
CA PHE A 238 -11.14 2.70 2.26
C PHE A 238 -12.14 2.87 3.40
N ALA A 239 -13.27 2.19 3.31
CA ALA A 239 -14.19 2.09 4.43
C ALA A 239 -13.55 1.34 5.61
N ASP A 240 -13.80 1.85 6.81
CA ASP A 240 -13.20 1.37 8.05
C ASP A 240 -13.60 -0.09 8.37
N GLY A 241 -12.68 -0.80 8.99
CA GLY A 241 -12.92 -2.14 9.53
C GLY A 241 -12.20 -3.23 8.75
N THR A 242 -12.30 -4.47 9.24
CA THR A 242 -11.71 -5.61 8.54
C THR A 242 -12.71 -6.10 7.48
N PRO A 243 -12.31 -6.18 6.20
CA PRO A 243 -13.03 -6.86 5.13
C PRO A 243 -13.57 -8.24 5.54
N ASP A 244 -14.79 -8.58 5.10
CA ASP A 244 -15.31 -9.94 5.30
C ASP A 244 -14.55 -10.92 4.39
N PRO A 245 -13.95 -12.00 4.92
CA PRO A 245 -13.08 -12.89 4.16
C PRO A 245 -13.80 -13.76 3.11
N VAL A 246 -15.10 -13.54 2.90
CA VAL A 246 -15.92 -14.19 1.87
C VAL A 246 -16.47 -13.17 0.87
N THR A 247 -16.78 -11.94 1.30
CA THR A 247 -17.45 -10.94 0.44
C THR A 247 -16.64 -9.70 0.17
N GLY A 248 -15.47 -9.52 0.80
CA GLY A 248 -14.63 -8.31 0.74
C GLY A 248 -15.18 -7.10 1.49
N ILE A 249 -16.49 -6.87 1.46
CA ILE A 249 -17.15 -5.70 2.12
C ILE A 249 -16.55 -5.34 3.51
N PRO A 250 -16.02 -4.12 3.70
CA PRO A 250 -15.54 -3.62 4.98
C PRO A 250 -16.61 -3.60 6.08
N ALA A 251 -16.18 -3.85 7.32
CA ALA A 251 -17.10 -4.00 8.44
C ALA A 251 -17.96 -2.76 8.73
N SER A 252 -17.48 -1.54 8.41
CA SER A 252 -18.25 -0.30 8.57
C SER A 252 -19.34 -0.13 7.50
N ALA A 253 -19.13 -0.66 6.28
CA ALA A 253 -20.08 -0.62 5.16
C ALA A 253 -21.26 -1.60 5.35
N GLY A 254 -21.10 -2.63 6.18
CA GLY A 254 -22.17 -3.53 6.61
C GLY A 254 -22.66 -4.47 5.51
N ALA A 255 -23.52 -4.01 4.61
CA ALA A 255 -24.00 -4.79 3.46
C ALA A 255 -23.80 -4.04 2.13
N GLY A 256 -22.87 -3.08 2.12
CA GLY A 256 -22.72 -2.08 1.08
C GLY A 256 -23.33 -0.75 1.47
N ILE A 257 -22.59 0.33 1.21
CA ILE A 257 -23.05 1.70 1.32
C ILE A 257 -23.97 2.00 0.13
N THR A 258 -25.01 2.79 0.36
CA THR A 258 -25.83 3.34 -0.73
C THR A 258 -25.50 4.81 -0.81
N PRO A 259 -24.76 5.24 -1.85
CA PRO A 259 -24.41 6.64 -2.02
C PRO A 259 -25.65 7.53 -2.06
N PRO A 260 -25.62 8.71 -1.42
CA PRO A 260 -26.70 9.68 -1.54
C PRO A 260 -26.74 10.25 -2.96
N ASN A 261 -27.90 10.77 -3.34
CA ASN A 261 -28.01 11.73 -4.43
C ASN A 261 -28.62 12.99 -3.79
N THR A 262 -27.76 13.94 -3.45
CA THR A 262 -28.10 15.09 -2.61
C THR A 262 -29.00 16.08 -3.34
N ASP A 263 -28.74 16.40 -4.60
CA ASP A 263 -29.52 17.35 -5.40
C ASP A 263 -30.70 16.71 -6.17
N GLY A 264 -30.72 15.38 -6.29
CA GLY A 264 -31.68 14.59 -7.05
C GLY A 264 -31.46 14.58 -8.57
N THR A 265 -30.31 15.05 -9.05
CA THR A 265 -29.90 15.10 -10.45
C THR A 265 -28.54 14.43 -10.63
N GLY A 266 -27.87 14.66 -11.76
CA GLY A 266 -26.46 14.29 -12.02
C GLY A 266 -26.02 12.83 -11.92
N GLY A 267 -26.11 12.21 -10.76
CA GLY A 267 -25.61 10.88 -10.44
C GLY A 267 -25.99 10.51 -9.03
N THR A 268 -25.19 9.73 -8.33
CA THR A 268 -25.08 9.85 -6.87
C THR A 268 -23.81 10.63 -6.59
N ASN A 269 -23.65 11.14 -5.37
CA ASN A 269 -22.57 12.07 -5.00
C ASN A 269 -21.18 11.67 -5.53
N PRO A 270 -20.68 10.43 -5.34
CA PRO A 270 -19.34 10.03 -5.84
C PRO A 270 -19.13 10.09 -7.37
N TYR A 271 -20.18 10.42 -8.12
CA TYR A 271 -20.21 10.38 -9.58
C TYR A 271 -20.77 11.71 -10.14
N ASP A 272 -20.83 12.74 -9.32
CA ASP A 272 -21.50 14.02 -9.53
C ASP A 272 -20.64 15.21 -9.07
N LEU A 273 -19.97 15.87 -10.03
CA LEU A 273 -19.07 17.00 -9.80
C LEU A 273 -19.67 18.26 -9.11
N ASP A 274 -20.97 18.30 -8.82
CA ASP A 274 -21.66 19.37 -8.07
C ASP A 274 -22.85 18.75 -7.31
N SER A 275 -22.53 17.95 -6.29
CA SER A 275 -23.46 17.11 -5.53
C SER A 275 -24.67 17.84 -4.93
N ASP A 276 -24.56 19.13 -4.65
CA ASP A 276 -25.64 19.95 -4.08
C ASP A 276 -26.23 20.99 -5.03
N ASN A 277 -25.65 21.10 -6.24
CA ASN A 277 -26.07 21.92 -7.37
C ASN A 277 -26.20 23.41 -7.01
N ASP A 278 -25.30 23.90 -6.16
CA ASP A 278 -25.26 25.30 -5.76
C ASP A 278 -24.45 26.18 -6.73
N GLY A 279 -23.76 25.55 -7.68
CA GLY A 279 -22.97 26.17 -8.74
C GLY A 279 -21.49 26.36 -8.39
N LEU A 280 -21.02 25.82 -7.26
CA LEU A 280 -19.63 25.49 -7.00
C LEU A 280 -19.44 23.99 -7.20
N THR A 281 -18.37 23.59 -7.89
CA THR A 281 -18.07 22.16 -8.04
C THR A 281 -17.55 21.57 -6.74
N ASP A 282 -17.75 20.29 -6.55
CA ASP A 282 -17.28 19.55 -5.37
C ASP A 282 -15.74 19.65 -5.25
N PHE A 283 -15.00 19.63 -6.37
CA PHE A 283 -13.57 20.02 -6.43
C PHE A 283 -13.25 21.38 -5.80
N THR A 284 -14.12 22.38 -6.00
CA THR A 284 -13.92 23.70 -5.40
C THR A 284 -14.19 23.67 -3.90
N GLU A 285 -15.17 22.87 -3.48
CA GLU A 285 -15.60 22.74 -2.09
C GLU A 285 -14.67 21.88 -1.25
N SER A 286 -13.99 20.89 -1.86
CA SER A 286 -12.94 20.07 -1.25
C SER A 286 -11.77 20.94 -0.74
N GLY A 287 -11.63 22.14 -1.28
CA GLY A 287 -10.56 23.08 -0.94
C GLY A 287 -9.25 22.75 -1.65
N THR A 288 -9.32 21.89 -2.67
CA THR A 288 -8.22 21.57 -3.58
C THR A 288 -7.72 22.83 -4.28
N ASN A 289 -6.43 22.82 -4.61
CA ASN A 289 -5.78 23.96 -5.24
C ASN A 289 -6.42 24.25 -6.61
N PRO A 290 -7.01 25.44 -6.85
CA PRO A 290 -7.67 25.76 -8.13
C PRO A 290 -6.77 25.79 -9.35
N ALA A 291 -5.44 25.66 -9.18
CA ALA A 291 -4.52 25.48 -10.30
C ALA A 291 -4.46 24.03 -10.80
N LEU A 292 -5.07 23.09 -10.07
CA LEU A 292 -5.21 21.68 -10.45
C LEU A 292 -6.46 21.44 -11.31
N ASP A 293 -7.43 22.36 -11.34
CA ASP A 293 -8.50 22.40 -12.35
C ASP A 293 -8.29 23.65 -13.23
N ALA A 294 -7.35 23.57 -14.16
CA ALA A 294 -7.00 24.72 -15.00
C ALA A 294 -8.03 24.97 -16.11
N ASN A 295 -8.82 23.97 -16.44
CA ASN A 295 -9.82 24.03 -17.52
C ASN A 295 -11.22 24.45 -16.99
N GLY A 296 -11.45 24.35 -15.67
CA GLY A 296 -12.67 24.72 -14.97
C GLY A 296 -13.81 23.73 -15.15
N ASP A 297 -13.51 22.44 -15.34
CA ASP A 297 -14.51 21.38 -15.53
C ASP A 297 -14.88 20.63 -14.25
N GLY A 298 -14.24 20.94 -13.12
CA GLY A 298 -14.50 20.30 -11.84
C GLY A 298 -13.70 19.02 -11.61
N VAL A 299 -12.84 18.62 -12.56
CA VAL A 299 -12.00 17.43 -12.47
C VAL A 299 -10.54 17.84 -12.27
N VAL A 300 -9.79 17.06 -11.49
CA VAL A 300 -8.35 17.25 -11.29
C VAL A 300 -7.61 17.01 -12.63
N ASP A 301 -6.93 18.04 -13.13
CA ASP A 301 -6.07 17.93 -14.33
C ASP A 301 -4.83 17.08 -14.01
N GLY A 302 -4.72 15.92 -14.67
CA GLY A 302 -3.53 15.08 -14.57
C GLY A 302 -3.65 13.81 -15.40
N ASN A 303 -2.65 12.95 -15.28
CA ASN A 303 -2.68 11.58 -15.81
C ASN A 303 -1.66 10.67 -15.12
N ALA A 304 -1.14 11.11 -13.98
CA ALA A 304 -0.13 10.39 -13.23
C ALA A 304 -0.85 9.76 -12.05
N ASP A 305 -0.98 8.44 -12.12
CA ASP A 305 -1.46 7.57 -11.06
C ASP A 305 -0.51 6.34 -11.07
N PRO A 306 0.56 6.33 -10.24
CA PRO A 306 1.61 5.31 -10.28
C PRO A 306 1.20 3.94 -9.72
N ASP A 307 0.22 3.91 -8.84
CA ASP A 307 -0.32 2.77 -8.10
C ASP A 307 -1.68 2.30 -8.60
N LEU A 308 -2.31 3.08 -9.47
CA LEU A 308 -3.54 2.81 -10.20
C LEU A 308 -4.77 2.78 -9.28
N ASP A 309 -4.83 3.58 -8.21
CA ASP A 309 -6.00 3.62 -7.31
C ASP A 309 -7.04 4.69 -7.67
N GLY A 310 -6.89 5.35 -8.83
CA GLY A 310 -7.85 6.34 -9.32
C GLY A 310 -7.56 7.76 -8.85
N ILE A 311 -6.74 7.92 -7.81
CA ILE A 311 -6.41 9.24 -7.28
C ILE A 311 -5.16 9.79 -7.98
N LEU A 312 -5.30 10.94 -8.64
CA LEU A 312 -4.16 11.52 -9.37
C LEU A 312 -3.10 12.09 -8.42
N THR A 313 -1.82 11.85 -8.72
CA THR A 313 -0.65 12.29 -7.92
C THR A 313 -0.68 13.73 -7.38
N PRO A 314 -1.27 14.75 -8.05
CA PRO A 314 -1.38 16.09 -7.46
C PRO A 314 -2.26 16.18 -6.21
N VAL A 315 -3.22 15.25 -6.06
CA VAL A 315 -4.18 15.14 -4.96
C VAL A 315 -4.13 13.78 -4.25
N ASP A 316 -3.19 12.92 -4.62
CA ASP A 316 -2.91 11.67 -3.93
C ASP A 316 -1.77 11.86 -2.89
N ALA A 317 -2.08 11.59 -1.63
CA ALA A 317 -1.14 11.78 -0.53
C ALA A 317 -0.18 10.59 -0.34
N VAL A 318 -0.44 9.45 -0.98
CA VAL A 318 0.37 8.22 -0.92
C VAL A 318 0.64 7.62 -2.32
N PRO A 319 1.41 8.29 -3.22
CA PRO A 319 1.48 7.95 -4.66
C PRO A 319 2.23 6.69 -5.10
N ALA A 320 2.30 5.70 -4.22
CA ALA A 320 2.99 4.45 -4.45
C ALA A 320 2.31 3.27 -3.74
N THR A 321 1.17 3.47 -3.09
CA THR A 321 0.35 2.46 -2.42
C THR A 321 -1.11 2.79 -2.63
N ARG A 322 -1.89 1.87 -3.22
CA ARG A 322 -3.34 2.02 -3.43
C ARG A 322 -4.12 2.30 -2.14
N ARG A 323 -4.25 3.56 -1.78
CA ARG A 323 -4.89 4.16 -0.60
C ARG A 323 -4.60 5.65 -0.67
N ASP A 324 -5.48 6.44 -0.10
CA ASP A 324 -5.19 7.85 0.13
C ASP A 324 -4.56 8.12 1.50
N ASP A 325 -4.27 9.39 1.78
CA ASP A 325 -4.16 9.91 3.13
C ASP A 325 -4.59 11.40 3.18
N LEU A 326 -4.82 11.98 4.36
CA LEU A 326 -4.89 13.45 4.42
C LEU A 326 -3.51 14.05 4.08
N PHE A 327 -3.53 15.09 3.26
CA PHE A 327 -2.37 15.98 3.17
C PHE A 327 -2.11 16.70 4.51
N PRO A 328 -0.82 16.99 4.81
CA PRO A 328 -0.48 17.99 5.81
C PRO A 328 -1.20 19.32 5.53
N ASP A 329 -1.79 19.92 6.56
CA ASP A 329 -2.36 21.28 6.53
C ASP A 329 -1.50 22.15 7.45
N LEU A 330 -0.80 23.12 6.85
CA LEU A 330 0.08 24.02 7.58
C LEU A 330 -0.65 25.32 7.88
N ASN A 331 -0.74 25.65 9.17
CA ASN A 331 -1.34 26.89 9.62
C ASN A 331 -0.29 27.87 10.15
N PRO A 332 -0.10 29.05 9.54
CA PRO A 332 0.81 30.06 10.04
C PRO A 332 0.13 30.95 11.08
N THR A 333 0.88 31.38 12.10
CA THR A 333 0.46 32.46 13.01
C THR A 333 1.61 33.43 13.24
N ILE A 334 1.29 34.68 13.58
CA ILE A 334 2.29 35.71 13.91
C ILE A 334 2.07 36.15 15.37
N VAL A 335 3.14 36.13 16.16
CA VAL A 335 3.10 36.58 17.56
C VAL A 335 4.15 37.66 17.80
N ILE A 336 3.70 38.82 18.26
CA ILE A 336 4.53 39.97 18.65
C ILE A 336 4.00 40.56 19.96
N GLY A 337 4.89 40.95 20.86
CA GLY A 337 4.48 41.37 22.21
C GLY A 337 3.72 42.70 22.26
N SER A 338 4.04 43.64 21.38
CA SER A 338 3.39 44.94 21.31
C SER A 338 3.39 45.45 19.87
N LEU A 339 2.22 45.89 19.40
CA LEU A 339 2.01 46.35 18.02
C LEU A 339 2.53 47.77 17.77
N GLU A 340 2.97 48.47 18.82
CA GLU A 340 3.22 49.91 18.79
C GLU A 340 4.70 50.26 18.93
N PHE A 341 5.24 50.97 17.94
CA PHE A 341 6.63 51.42 17.88
C PHE A 341 6.71 52.94 18.06
N THR A 342 6.97 53.39 19.29
CA THR A 342 6.88 54.81 19.68
C THR A 342 8.08 55.67 19.27
N THR A 343 9.23 55.04 19.00
CA THR A 343 10.44 55.76 18.60
C THR A 343 11.05 55.14 17.35
N ALA A 344 11.58 55.98 16.45
CA ALA A 344 12.37 55.50 15.33
C ALA A 344 13.60 54.73 15.85
N GLY A 345 13.91 53.59 15.23
CA GLY A 345 14.95 52.67 15.66
C GLY A 345 14.53 51.73 16.79
N SER A 346 13.32 51.86 17.36
CA SER A 346 12.82 50.84 18.31
C SER A 346 12.68 49.49 17.62
N GLN A 347 13.09 48.45 18.34
CA GLN A 347 13.11 47.07 17.88
C GLN A 347 12.15 46.23 18.71
N LYS A 348 11.48 45.29 18.06
CA LYS A 348 10.71 44.24 18.73
C LYS A 348 10.87 42.94 17.98
N ASP A 349 11.03 41.87 18.74
CA ASP A 349 11.02 40.54 18.18
C ASP A 349 9.59 40.07 17.96
N PHE A 350 9.41 39.30 16.90
CA PHE A 350 8.20 38.55 16.64
C PHE A 350 8.57 37.16 16.16
N VAL A 351 7.60 36.25 16.22
CA VAL A 351 7.76 34.90 15.66
C VAL A 351 6.66 34.62 14.66
N VAL A 352 7.00 33.84 13.65
CA VAL A 352 6.04 33.10 12.83
C VAL A 352 6.03 31.68 13.37
N ASN A 353 4.89 31.20 13.84
CA ASN A 353 4.71 29.78 14.13
C ASN A 353 4.08 29.13 12.92
N LEU A 354 4.59 27.97 12.52
CA LEU A 354 3.95 27.09 11.56
C LEU A 354 3.48 25.87 12.34
N PHE A 355 2.18 25.62 12.32
CA PHE A 355 1.55 24.44 12.89
C PHE A 355 1.23 23.48 11.77
N GLU A 356 1.33 22.18 12.03
CA GLU A 356 0.60 21.18 11.24
C GLU A 356 -0.67 20.87 12.04
N ILE A 357 -1.84 20.90 11.41
CA ILE A 357 -3.14 20.82 12.12
C ILE A 357 -4.02 19.64 11.72
N ASN A 358 -3.63 18.86 10.71
CA ASN A 358 -4.36 17.69 10.23
C ASN A 358 -3.78 16.37 10.75
N ASN A 359 -2.83 16.41 11.69
CA ASN A 359 -2.17 15.24 12.27
C ASN A 359 -1.39 14.40 11.24
N ARG A 360 -0.81 15.05 10.23
CA ARG A 360 -0.09 14.36 9.14
C ARG A 360 1.39 14.69 9.11
N VAL A 361 2.15 13.74 8.59
CA VAL A 361 3.59 13.92 8.39
C VAL A 361 3.80 14.54 7.03
N GLN A 362 4.69 15.52 6.96
CA GLN A 362 5.18 16.10 5.72
C GLN A 362 5.51 15.03 4.65
N ILE A 363 5.08 15.27 3.41
CA ILE A 363 5.42 14.44 2.25
C ILE A 363 6.93 14.49 2.00
N THR A 364 7.52 13.32 1.72
CA THR A 364 8.97 13.23 1.53
C THR A 364 9.40 13.98 0.27
N GLY A 365 10.35 14.91 0.41
CA GLY A 365 10.92 15.65 -0.73
C GLY A 365 10.29 17.01 -1.01
N THR A 366 9.19 17.37 -0.33
CA THR A 366 8.53 18.69 -0.44
C THR A 366 8.93 19.58 0.74
N PRO A 367 9.89 20.52 0.61
CA PRO A 367 10.34 21.30 1.76
C PRO A 367 9.27 22.29 2.24
N ILE A 368 9.15 22.45 3.55
CA ILE A 368 8.28 23.46 4.17
C ILE A 368 8.79 24.84 3.77
N SER A 369 7.94 25.68 3.17
CA SER A 369 8.32 27.03 2.78
C SER A 369 7.23 28.06 3.03
N PHE A 370 7.63 29.26 3.44
CA PHE A 370 6.72 30.41 3.51
C PHE A 370 7.45 31.69 3.11
N ARG A 371 6.67 32.72 2.79
CA ARG A 371 7.15 34.08 2.52
C ARG A 371 6.69 35.01 3.62
N LEU A 372 7.58 35.90 4.03
CA LEU A 372 7.28 37.03 4.89
C LEU A 372 7.39 38.33 4.07
N ALA A 373 6.31 39.10 4.01
CA ALA A 373 6.28 40.38 3.30
C ALA A 373 7.16 41.43 4.00
N LYS A 374 7.99 42.12 3.20
CA LYS A 374 8.70 43.32 3.66
C LYS A 374 7.77 44.52 3.57
N ILE A 375 7.81 45.36 4.59
CA ILE A 375 6.98 46.55 4.70
C ILE A 375 7.82 47.82 4.66
N SER A 376 7.27 48.88 4.07
CA SER A 376 8.04 50.09 3.77
C SER A 376 8.50 50.85 5.02
N GLY A 377 7.73 50.79 6.12
CA GLY A 377 8.01 51.55 7.35
C GLY A 377 8.89 50.85 8.39
N PHE A 378 9.22 49.57 8.16
CA PHE A 378 10.00 48.79 9.12
C PHE A 378 11.10 48.01 8.39
N ASP A 379 12.26 47.89 9.00
CA ASP A 379 13.26 46.91 8.59
C ASP A 379 12.95 45.60 9.31
N ILE A 380 12.79 44.52 8.56
CA ILE A 380 12.60 43.18 9.10
C ILE A 380 13.92 42.42 8.93
N THR A 381 14.49 41.98 10.04
CA THR A 381 15.74 41.21 10.07
C THR A 381 15.51 39.87 10.76
N TYR A 382 16.47 38.97 10.60
CA TYR A 382 16.45 37.63 11.18
C TYR A 382 17.87 37.18 11.54
N SER A 383 17.96 36.26 12.49
CA SER A 383 19.17 35.49 12.78
C SER A 383 19.13 34.18 11.98
N THR A 384 20.27 33.71 11.47
CA THR A 384 20.38 32.37 10.87
C THR A 384 20.70 31.27 11.88
N THR A 385 20.90 31.64 13.15
CA THR A 385 21.08 30.72 14.26
C THR A 385 19.89 30.77 15.20
N SER A 386 19.43 29.60 15.64
CA SER A 386 18.41 29.44 16.68
C SER A 386 18.78 30.19 17.95
N GLY A 387 17.75 30.70 18.64
CA GLY A 387 17.92 31.47 19.86
C GLY A 387 16.58 31.71 20.55
N THR A 388 16.41 32.90 21.11
CA THR A 388 15.18 33.30 21.81
C THR A 388 14.69 34.62 21.24
N SER A 389 13.44 34.64 20.80
CA SER A 389 12.72 35.86 20.41
C SER A 389 11.97 36.42 21.61
N ASN A 390 12.12 37.71 21.89
CA ASN A 390 11.45 38.38 23.00
C ASN A 390 10.10 38.95 22.54
N THR A 391 9.08 38.09 22.48
CA THR A 391 7.72 38.48 22.11
C THR A 391 6.96 38.97 23.35
N THR A 392 5.76 38.47 23.64
CA THR A 392 5.06 38.70 24.92
C THR A 392 5.75 37.98 26.07
N ALA A 393 6.44 36.88 25.77
CA ALA A 393 7.34 36.14 26.64
C ALA A 393 8.56 35.67 25.82
N PRO A 394 9.69 35.29 26.47
CA PRO A 394 10.81 34.69 25.76
C PRO A 394 10.39 33.38 25.08
N THR A 395 10.46 33.33 23.75
CA THR A 395 10.06 32.18 22.93
C THR A 395 11.29 31.61 22.25
N ALA A 396 11.59 30.33 22.47
CA ALA A 396 12.67 29.65 21.74
C ALA A 396 12.29 29.54 20.25
N ASN A 397 13.22 29.91 19.37
CA ASN A 397 13.04 29.79 17.93
C ASN A 397 14.03 28.78 17.35
N SER A 398 13.69 28.28 16.17
CA SER A 398 14.39 27.20 15.47
C SER A 398 15.12 27.69 14.22
N ASN A 399 15.55 28.96 14.18
CA ASN A 399 16.10 29.58 12.96
C ASN A 399 17.26 28.81 12.31
N SER A 400 18.05 28.02 13.06
CA SER A 400 19.10 27.16 12.49
C SER A 400 18.56 26.10 11.53
N ASP A 401 17.29 25.73 11.64
CA ASP A 401 16.62 24.72 10.81
C ASP A 401 16.22 25.25 9.42
N TRP A 402 16.38 26.56 9.17
CA TRP A 402 15.84 27.23 7.99
C TRP A 402 16.92 27.94 7.17
N ASP A 403 16.70 27.98 5.86
CA ASP A 403 17.41 28.83 4.93
C ASP A 403 16.57 30.07 4.61
N PHE A 404 17.21 31.23 4.56
CA PHE A 404 16.55 32.51 4.34
C PHE A 404 17.09 33.17 3.07
N VAL A 405 16.21 33.47 2.12
CA VAL A 405 16.54 34.16 0.87
C VAL A 405 15.67 35.40 0.76
N GLU A 406 16.28 36.57 0.67
CA GLU A 406 15.55 37.84 0.61
C GLU A 406 15.68 38.55 -0.75
N ASN A 407 14.62 39.24 -1.14
CA ASN A 407 14.62 40.21 -2.24
C ASN A 407 14.03 41.54 -1.76
N ALA A 408 13.68 42.44 -2.69
CA ALA A 408 13.11 43.75 -2.35
C ALA A 408 11.74 43.67 -1.63
N ASN A 409 10.97 42.62 -1.90
CA ASN A 409 9.57 42.51 -1.49
C ASN A 409 9.33 41.48 -0.38
N PHE A 410 10.12 40.40 -0.34
CA PHE A 410 9.86 39.27 0.55
C PHE A 410 11.16 38.70 1.14
N ILE A 411 11.01 38.04 2.27
CA ILE A 411 11.96 37.05 2.81
C ILE A 411 11.30 35.69 2.59
N THR A 412 11.92 34.84 1.77
CA THR A 412 11.52 33.44 1.59
C THR A 412 12.27 32.60 2.61
N VAL A 413 11.55 31.77 3.33
CA VAL A 413 12.07 30.91 4.38
C VAL A 413 11.73 29.48 4.01
N THR A 414 12.75 28.63 3.90
CA THR A 414 12.61 27.24 3.46
C THR A 414 13.32 26.33 4.45
N ALA A 415 12.65 25.25 4.86
CA ALA A 415 13.22 24.27 5.76
C ALA A 415 14.42 23.57 5.11
N LYS A 416 15.50 23.38 5.88
CA LYS A 416 16.65 22.59 5.43
C LYS A 416 16.28 21.13 5.27
N THR A 417 17.04 20.40 4.46
CA THR A 417 16.84 18.96 4.24
C THR A 417 16.75 18.19 5.56
N GLY A 418 15.70 17.38 5.70
CA GLY A 418 15.44 16.56 6.89
C GLY A 418 14.77 17.29 8.05
N ILE A 419 14.52 18.59 7.94
CA ILE A 419 13.68 19.33 8.88
C ILE A 419 12.22 19.12 8.50
N THR A 420 11.44 18.62 9.46
CA THR A 420 10.00 18.45 9.34
C THR A 420 9.25 19.11 10.48
N ILE A 421 7.97 19.37 10.27
CA ILE A 421 6.99 19.55 11.34
C ILE A 421 6.33 18.18 11.53
N ALA A 422 6.35 17.65 12.75
CA ALA A 422 5.67 16.40 13.05
C ALA A 422 4.15 16.61 13.01
N ALA A 423 3.38 15.54 12.85
CA ALA A 423 1.93 15.56 13.00
C ALA A 423 1.49 16.30 14.27
N ASN A 424 0.56 17.25 14.14
CA ASN A 424 0.11 18.16 15.20
C ASN A 424 1.23 18.97 15.88
N GLY A 425 2.37 19.08 15.21
CA GLY A 425 3.57 19.72 15.69
C GLY A 425 3.62 21.20 15.31
N SER A 426 4.70 21.84 15.72
CA SER A 426 4.99 23.20 15.26
C SER A 426 6.47 23.51 15.19
N LYS A 427 6.79 24.50 14.37
CA LYS A 427 8.10 25.15 14.34
C LYS A 427 7.94 26.65 14.50
N VAL A 428 8.90 27.25 15.20
CA VAL A 428 8.90 28.68 15.52
C VAL A 428 10.08 29.34 14.82
N ILE A 429 9.81 30.39 14.03
CA ILE A 429 10.82 31.15 13.30
C ILE A 429 10.81 32.58 13.79
N GLY A 430 11.97 33.06 14.27
CA GLY A 430 12.14 34.36 14.89
C GLY A 430 12.62 35.44 13.93
N PHE A 431 12.06 36.63 14.08
CA PHE A 431 12.40 37.84 13.34
C PHE A 431 12.44 39.05 14.28
N THR A 432 13.07 40.13 13.83
CA THR A 432 13.06 41.42 14.51
C THR A 432 12.55 42.50 13.56
N ALA A 433 11.54 43.25 14.00
CA ALA A 433 11.07 44.44 13.31
C ALA A 433 11.68 45.68 13.94
N THR A 434 12.24 46.57 13.10
CA THR A 434 12.82 47.85 13.52
C THR A 434 12.09 49.00 12.82
N ARG A 435 11.56 49.97 13.58
CA ARG A 435 10.91 51.15 12.97
C ARG A 435 11.94 52.02 12.24
N LYS A 436 11.70 52.31 10.96
CA LYS A 436 12.58 53.21 10.18
C LYS A 436 12.47 54.67 10.63
N THR A 437 13.53 55.42 10.38
CA THR A 437 13.51 56.88 10.54
C THR A 437 12.63 57.53 9.47
N GLY A 438 12.00 58.66 9.79
CA GLY A 438 11.18 59.41 8.83
C GLY A 438 9.79 58.85 8.55
N ILE A 439 9.38 57.75 9.20
CA ILE A 439 8.02 57.21 9.07
C ILE A 439 7.05 58.04 9.91
N PRO A 440 5.99 58.61 9.29
CA PRO A 440 4.99 59.40 10.01
C PRO A 440 4.36 58.62 11.18
N ILE A 441 4.01 59.34 12.24
CA ILE A 441 3.25 58.78 13.36
C ILE A 441 1.86 58.32 12.89
N ASN A 442 1.27 57.32 13.55
CA ASN A 442 0.05 56.61 13.16
C ASN A 442 0.12 55.92 11.78
N THR A 443 1.31 55.58 11.29
CA THR A 443 1.43 54.75 10.08
C THR A 443 1.32 53.28 10.46
N THR A 444 0.21 52.64 10.12
CA THR A 444 -0.03 51.20 10.33
C THR A 444 0.30 50.41 9.07
N GLN A 445 1.03 49.30 9.22
CA GLN A 445 1.37 48.36 8.13
C GLN A 445 1.24 46.92 8.60
N ASN A 446 0.94 46.02 7.67
CA ASN A 446 0.69 44.62 7.97
C ASN A 446 1.95 43.78 7.74
N ILE A 447 2.38 43.05 8.76
CA ILE A 447 3.26 41.90 8.58
C ILE A 447 2.38 40.76 8.09
N THR A 448 2.75 40.19 6.94
CA THR A 448 2.03 39.07 6.32
C THR A 448 2.99 37.91 6.11
N ALA A 449 2.67 36.76 6.69
CA ALA A 449 3.30 35.49 6.40
C ALA A 449 2.36 34.66 5.54
N THR A 450 2.87 34.08 4.45
CA THR A 450 2.10 33.27 3.51
C THR A 450 2.87 32.00 3.22
N ILE A 451 2.28 30.85 3.54
CA ILE A 451 2.85 29.56 3.16
C ILE A 451 2.84 29.44 1.64
N ILE A 452 3.90 28.86 1.10
CA ILE A 452 4.02 28.66 -0.34
C ILE A 452 3.25 27.39 -0.69
N ASN A 453 2.38 27.48 -1.70
CA ASN A 453 1.61 26.33 -2.21
C ASN A 453 2.52 25.11 -2.48
N GLY A 454 2.07 23.90 -2.08
CA GLY A 454 2.83 22.64 -2.15
C GLY A 454 3.89 22.48 -1.06
N SER A 455 3.98 23.41 -0.10
CA SER A 455 4.91 23.28 1.03
C SER A 455 4.53 22.10 1.90
N ALA A 456 5.51 21.26 2.24
CA ALA A 456 5.27 20.02 2.96
C ALA A 456 4.34 19.01 2.27
N GLY A 457 3.93 19.26 1.02
CA GLY A 457 2.90 18.50 0.32
C GLY A 457 1.49 19.07 0.48
N GLU A 458 1.30 20.14 1.25
CA GLU A 458 -0.01 20.75 1.43
C GLU A 458 -0.60 21.32 0.13
N ILE A 459 -1.87 20.97 -0.13
CA ILE A 459 -2.66 21.49 -1.24
C ILE A 459 -3.76 22.49 -0.80
N LYS A 460 -4.14 22.44 0.48
CA LYS A 460 -5.18 23.30 1.05
C LYS A 460 -4.63 24.70 1.32
N VAL A 461 -5.32 25.75 0.87
CA VAL A 461 -4.80 27.15 0.92
C VAL A 461 -5.67 28.13 1.70
N ASP A 462 -6.79 27.67 2.23
CA ASP A 462 -7.79 28.49 2.95
C ASP A 462 -7.24 29.20 4.18
N ASN A 463 -6.23 28.61 4.83
CA ASN A 463 -5.66 29.09 6.09
C ASN A 463 -4.17 29.45 5.98
N ASN A 464 -3.62 29.47 4.75
CA ASN A 464 -2.19 29.63 4.47
C ASN A 464 -1.62 31.05 4.68
N ILE A 465 -2.41 31.97 5.23
CA ILE A 465 -2.06 33.38 5.41
C ILE A 465 -2.26 33.82 6.86
N ALA A 466 -1.19 34.35 7.46
CA ALA A 466 -1.24 35.04 8.75
C ALA A 466 -0.93 36.53 8.58
N ILE A 467 -1.75 37.39 9.19
CA ILE A 467 -1.60 38.85 9.13
C ILE A 467 -1.57 39.43 10.54
N THR A 468 -0.65 40.36 10.81
CA THR A 468 -0.64 41.17 12.03
C THR A 468 -0.25 42.61 11.70
N SER A 469 -1.03 43.57 12.19
CA SER A 469 -0.79 45.01 11.96
C SER A 469 0.11 45.61 13.04
N ILE A 470 1.17 46.32 12.63
CA ILE A 470 2.02 47.10 13.53
C ILE A 470 1.97 48.58 13.15
N THR A 471 2.10 49.45 14.15
CA THR A 471 1.95 50.90 13.99
C THR A 471 3.21 51.64 14.44
N ALA A 472 3.64 52.58 13.60
CA ALA A 472 4.65 53.57 13.94
C ALA A 472 3.94 54.75 14.61
N ASN A 473 4.01 54.85 15.94
CA ASN A 473 3.29 55.88 16.72
C ASN A 473 4.18 57.00 17.26
#